data_AF-A0A9P5GIR8-F1
#
_entry.id   AF-A0A9P5GIR8-F1
#
_cell.length_a   1.000
_cell.length_b   1.000
_cell.length_c   1.000
_cell.angle_alpha   90.00
_cell.angle_beta   90.00
_cell.angle_gamma   90.00
#
_symmetry.space_group_name_H-M   'P 1'
#
loop_
_entity.id
_entity.type
_entity.pdbx_description
1 polymer ?
#
loop_
_entity_poly.entity_id
_entity_poly.type
_entity_poly.pdbx_seq_one_letter_code
_entity_poly.pdbx_strand_id
1 'polypeptide(L)'
;MSNLGIAMGPVMSAYITAAWGWKWVFYVAAIVTGILAVLLLTIRESRPTVLLTQEVQHLRHVTGDYSLQALNPDRVPDIRSFARNFAFRPAQLLFTEPIIAAVSIVCGISTGLIYLFTDILPGVYKSFGLTSTQASLPFLALGFGFLPNIGTRFLEYRKTARRRQRGEPVIPEHKLTGYIIAAPVLMIALWWFAWTIPPAVHVHYFASVVPLFLTGFAINEFGIVLVGYMSDSYRSYSASGFAALGLVRCVLAASFPLFSGRMFSELGPNGAMCVLAGLATGFCILSPVLRIYGERLRKSSKFAAHCVDVDADNTFERT
;
A
#
# COMPACT_ATOMS: atom_id res chain seq x y z
N MET A 1 5.33 -0.56 6.00
CA MET A 1 6.62 0.16 6.08
C MET A 1 7.38 0.25 4.75
N SER A 2 6.81 -0.12 3.59
CA SER A 2 7.49 -0.04 2.27
C SER A 2 7.73 1.39 1.77
N ASN A 3 6.85 2.34 2.13
CA ASN A 3 6.88 3.69 1.56
C ASN A 3 8.07 4.55 2.04
N LEU A 4 8.69 4.18 3.17
CA LEU A 4 9.88 4.88 3.67
C LEU A 4 11.07 4.69 2.73
N GLY A 5 11.25 3.49 2.16
CA GLY A 5 12.29 3.24 1.16
C GLY A 5 12.12 4.10 -0.09
N ILE A 6 10.87 4.27 -0.54
CA ILE A 6 10.55 5.10 -1.72
C ILE A 6 10.85 6.58 -1.45
N ALA A 7 10.57 7.08 -0.24
CA ALA A 7 10.86 8.45 0.14
C ALA A 7 12.36 8.70 0.41
N MET A 8 13.07 7.75 1.02
CA MET A 8 14.50 7.89 1.30
C MET A 8 15.39 7.67 0.06
N GLY A 9 14.91 6.90 -0.92
CA GLY A 9 15.64 6.59 -2.16
C GLY A 9 16.18 7.84 -2.87
N PRO A 10 15.32 8.82 -3.23
CA PRO A 10 15.74 10.06 -3.89
C PRO A 10 16.75 10.89 -3.08
N VAL A 11 16.65 10.87 -1.75
CA VAL A 11 17.57 11.60 -0.86
C VAL A 11 18.95 10.95 -0.92
N MET A 12 19.00 9.64 -0.69
CA MET A 12 20.26 8.88 -0.73
C MET A 12 20.91 8.98 -2.11
N SER A 13 20.12 8.83 -3.19
CA SER A 13 20.64 8.90 -4.56
C SER A 13 21.17 10.30 -4.91
N ALA A 14 20.52 11.37 -4.47
CA ALA A 14 20.98 12.74 -4.71
C ALA A 14 22.34 13.03 -4.03
N TYR A 15 22.51 12.60 -2.77
CA TYR A 15 23.76 12.80 -2.03
C TYR A 15 24.90 11.92 -2.56
N ILE A 16 24.63 10.65 -2.87
CA ILE A 16 25.63 9.74 -3.46
C ILE A 16 26.09 10.27 -4.83
N THR A 17 25.14 10.71 -5.66
CA THR A 17 25.46 11.25 -6.99
C THR A 17 26.29 12.52 -6.90
N ALA A 18 25.99 13.40 -5.93
CA ALA A 18 26.75 14.63 -5.71
C ALA A 18 28.17 14.38 -5.19
N ALA A 19 28.38 13.35 -4.35
CA ALA A 19 29.67 13.06 -3.75
C ALA A 19 30.58 12.19 -4.63
N TRP A 20 30.05 11.09 -5.18
CA TRP A 20 30.85 10.04 -5.84
C TRP A 20 30.40 9.77 -7.29
N GLY A 21 29.34 10.43 -7.77
CA GLY A 21 28.81 10.27 -9.12
C GLY A 21 27.73 9.18 -9.23
N TRP A 22 27.02 9.19 -10.35
CA TRP A 22 25.79 8.39 -10.54
C TRP A 22 26.01 6.86 -10.51
N LYS A 23 27.19 6.38 -10.92
CA LYS A 23 27.52 4.93 -10.93
C LYS A 23 27.50 4.33 -9.53
N TRP A 24 27.89 5.10 -8.52
CA TRP A 24 27.93 4.65 -7.13
C TRP A 24 26.55 4.36 -6.55
N VAL A 25 25.48 4.94 -7.10
CA VAL A 25 24.11 4.58 -6.72
C VAL A 25 23.84 3.09 -6.97
N PHE A 26 24.31 2.55 -8.09
CA PHE A 26 24.15 1.13 -8.43
C PHE A 26 25.07 0.23 -7.60
N TYR A 27 26.31 0.66 -7.32
CA TYR A 27 27.23 -0.11 -6.48
C TYR A 27 26.72 -0.22 -5.03
N VAL A 28 26.24 0.88 -4.45
CA VAL A 28 25.66 0.87 -3.10
C VAL A 28 24.42 -0.02 -3.06
N ALA A 29 23.54 0.07 -4.06
CA ALA A 29 22.38 -0.81 -4.15
C ALA A 29 22.79 -2.30 -4.22
N ALA A 30 23.78 -2.64 -5.05
CA ALA A 30 24.28 -4.01 -5.18
C ALA A 30 24.88 -4.55 -3.87
N ILE A 31 25.67 -3.73 -3.15
CA ILE A 31 26.25 -4.12 -1.86
C ILE A 31 25.16 -4.39 -0.84
N VAL A 32 24.19 -3.47 -0.69
CA VAL A 32 23.09 -3.62 0.28
C VAL A 32 22.23 -4.84 -0.04
N THR A 33 21.85 -5.03 -1.30
CA THR A 33 21.07 -6.21 -1.71
C THR A 33 21.86 -7.50 -1.54
N GLY A 34 23.17 -7.50 -1.83
CA GLY A 34 24.05 -8.65 -1.61
C GLY A 34 24.14 -9.06 -0.14
N ILE A 35 24.33 -8.10 0.77
CA ILE A 35 24.35 -8.34 2.21
C ILE A 35 23.01 -8.92 2.67
N LEU A 36 21.89 -8.32 2.24
CA LEU A 36 20.56 -8.82 2.58
C LEU A 36 20.32 -10.23 2.03
N ALA A 37 20.77 -10.54 0.82
CA ALA A 37 20.67 -11.87 0.24
C ALA A 37 21.44 -12.91 1.08
N VAL A 38 22.66 -12.59 1.51
CA VAL A 38 23.46 -13.46 2.39
C VAL A 38 22.77 -13.67 3.74
N LEU A 39 22.19 -12.62 4.33
CA LEU A 39 21.43 -12.72 5.58
C LEU A 39 20.19 -13.61 5.41
N LEU A 40 19.48 -13.50 4.28
CA LEU A 40 18.30 -14.32 3.99
C LEU A 40 18.64 -15.82 3.85
N LEU A 41 19.85 -16.17 3.40
CA LEU A 41 20.30 -17.58 3.34
C LEU A 41 20.39 -18.23 4.73
N THR A 42 20.46 -17.45 5.81
CA THR A 42 20.50 -17.97 7.18
C THR A 42 19.12 -18.22 7.79
N ILE A 43 18.04 -17.76 7.14
CA ILE A 43 16.68 -17.94 7.61
C ILE A 43 16.19 -19.35 7.27
N ARG A 44 15.73 -20.08 8.30
CA ARG A 44 15.08 -21.38 8.13
C ARG A 44 13.64 -21.22 7.66
N GLU A 45 13.16 -22.21 6.90
CA GLU A 45 11.79 -22.25 6.39
C GLU A 45 10.77 -22.11 7.53
N SER A 46 9.91 -21.09 7.43
CA SER A 46 8.95 -20.72 8.47
C SER A 46 7.51 -21.09 8.13
N ARG A 47 7.24 -21.67 6.95
CA ARG A 47 5.88 -22.01 6.50
C ARG A 47 5.32 -23.23 7.25
N PRO A 48 4.22 -23.07 8.03
CA PRO A 48 3.61 -24.17 8.78
C PRO A 48 3.12 -25.30 7.88
N THR A 49 2.62 -24.97 6.70
CA THR A 49 2.10 -25.96 5.73
C THR A 49 3.21 -26.86 5.18
N VAL A 50 4.41 -26.32 5.00
CA VAL A 50 5.59 -27.08 4.55
C VAL A 50 6.10 -27.97 5.68
N LEU A 51 6.20 -27.43 6.89
CA LEU A 51 6.57 -28.19 8.09
C LEU A 51 5.58 -29.33 8.37
N LEU A 52 4.27 -29.08 8.26
CA LEU A 52 3.23 -30.10 8.41
C LEU A 52 3.33 -31.18 7.33
N THR A 53 3.64 -30.80 6.08
CA THR A 53 3.83 -31.77 5.00
C THR A 53 5.06 -32.64 5.27
N GLN A 54 6.16 -32.05 5.75
CA GLN A 54 7.37 -32.78 6.12
C GLN A 54 7.12 -33.73 7.30
N GLU A 55 6.39 -33.28 8.33
CA GLU A 55 6.08 -34.09 9.50
C GLU A 55 5.14 -35.26 9.16
N VAL A 56 4.12 -35.02 8.34
CA VAL A 56 3.23 -36.09 7.87
C VAL A 56 3.98 -37.08 6.99
N GLN A 57 4.95 -36.63 6.17
CA GLN A 57 5.82 -37.53 5.41
C GLN A 57 6.73 -38.37 6.31
N HIS A 58 7.30 -37.76 7.35
CA HIS A 58 8.10 -38.47 8.34
C HIS A 58 7.26 -39.54 9.08
N LEU A 59 6.06 -39.19 9.53
CA LEU A 59 5.12 -40.13 10.16
C LEU A 59 4.73 -41.27 9.22
N ARG A 60 4.47 -41.02 7.93
CA ARG A 60 4.22 -42.10 6.96
C ARG A 60 5.36 -43.10 6.87
N HIS A 61 6.60 -42.63 6.92
CA HIS A 61 7.78 -43.49 6.87
C HIS A 61 7.95 -44.34 8.14
N VAL A 62 7.59 -43.81 9.31
CA VAL A 62 7.74 -44.51 10.59
C VAL A 62 6.60 -45.50 10.83
N THR A 63 5.35 -45.11 10.56
CA THR A 63 4.16 -45.91 10.88
C THR A 63 3.76 -46.86 9.75
N GLY A 64 4.24 -46.63 8.51
CA GLY A 64 3.84 -47.41 7.33
C GLY A 64 2.40 -47.16 6.86
N ASP A 65 1.70 -46.21 7.50
CA ASP A 65 0.31 -45.87 7.21
C ASP A 65 0.24 -44.73 6.18
N TYR A 66 -0.12 -45.08 4.95
CA TYR A 66 -0.28 -44.14 3.83
C TYR A 66 -1.64 -43.41 3.83
N SER A 67 -2.54 -43.70 4.76
CA SER A 67 -3.84 -43.03 4.87
C SER A 67 -3.72 -41.60 5.41
N LEU A 68 -2.67 -41.29 6.18
CA LEU A 68 -2.38 -39.97 6.73
C LEU A 68 -2.14 -38.96 5.61
N GLN A 69 -3.07 -38.06 5.32
CA GLN A 69 -2.87 -36.96 4.38
C GLN A 69 -2.61 -35.66 5.11
N ALA A 70 -1.56 -34.94 4.68
CA ALA A 70 -1.38 -33.57 5.12
C ALA A 70 -2.55 -32.76 4.57
N LEU A 71 -3.28 -32.08 5.45
CA LEU A 71 -4.32 -31.12 5.07
C LEU A 71 -3.62 -29.90 4.46
N ASN A 72 -3.18 -30.03 3.22
CA ASN A 72 -2.43 -29.02 2.50
C ASN A 72 -3.34 -28.43 1.41
N PRO A 73 -4.01 -27.29 1.67
CA PRO A 73 -4.85 -26.63 0.69
C PRO A 73 -4.05 -26.05 -0.49
N ASP A 74 -2.72 -25.98 -0.41
CA ASP A 74 -1.83 -25.37 -1.41
C ASP A 74 -1.31 -26.35 -2.47
N ARG A 75 -2.04 -27.44 -2.76
CA ARG A 75 -1.64 -28.39 -3.80
C ARG A 75 -1.71 -27.70 -5.17
N VAL A 76 -0.58 -27.27 -5.70
CA VAL A 76 -0.47 -26.63 -7.02
C VAL A 76 -0.58 -27.73 -8.09
N PRO A 77 -1.71 -27.90 -8.79
CA PRO A 77 -1.93 -29.11 -9.57
C PRO A 77 -1.19 -29.10 -10.90
N ASP A 78 -0.84 -27.91 -11.42
CA ASP A 78 -0.28 -27.75 -12.76
C ASP A 78 0.31 -26.34 -12.96
N ILE A 79 1.43 -26.18 -13.67
CA ILE A 79 2.07 -24.87 -13.96
C ILE A 79 1.13 -24.00 -14.82
N ARG A 80 0.34 -24.63 -15.69
CA ARG A 80 -0.68 -23.94 -16.50
C ARG A 80 -1.84 -23.43 -15.64
N SER A 81 -2.27 -24.22 -14.66
CA SER A 81 -3.28 -23.82 -13.68
C SER A 81 -2.74 -22.76 -12.72
N PHE A 82 -1.44 -22.82 -12.37
CA PHE A 82 -0.75 -21.80 -11.61
C PHE A 82 -0.70 -20.48 -12.36
N ALA A 83 -0.25 -20.45 -13.63
CA ALA A 83 -0.23 -19.26 -14.46
C ALA A 83 -1.63 -18.68 -14.69
N ARG A 84 -2.64 -19.54 -14.92
CA ARG A 84 -4.04 -19.11 -15.05
C ARG A 84 -4.55 -18.49 -13.76
N ASN A 85 -4.30 -19.12 -12.63
CA ASN A 85 -4.72 -18.64 -11.32
C ASN A 85 -3.95 -17.40 -10.85
N PHE A 86 -2.70 -17.21 -11.27
CA PHE A 86 -1.89 -16.03 -10.91
C PHE A 86 -2.20 -14.81 -11.76
N ALA A 87 -2.50 -14.97 -13.06
CA ALA A 87 -2.74 -13.84 -13.95
C ALA A 87 -4.23 -13.50 -14.10
N PHE A 88 -5.09 -14.52 -14.32
CA PHE A 88 -6.50 -14.27 -14.61
C PHE A 88 -7.33 -14.05 -13.35
N ARG A 89 -7.01 -14.71 -12.23
CA ARG A 89 -7.79 -14.57 -10.99
C ARG A 89 -7.71 -13.16 -10.39
N PRO A 90 -6.54 -12.49 -10.33
CA PRO A 90 -6.47 -11.12 -9.84
C PRO A 90 -7.20 -10.14 -10.75
N ALA A 91 -7.09 -10.29 -12.08
CA ALA A 91 -7.81 -9.48 -13.04
C ALA A 91 -9.33 -9.70 -12.92
N GLN A 92 -9.76 -10.96 -12.82
CA GLN A 92 -11.17 -11.31 -12.62
C GLN A 92 -11.70 -10.67 -11.33
N LEU A 93 -11.01 -10.86 -10.20
CA LEU A 93 -11.39 -10.25 -8.92
C LEU A 93 -11.45 -8.72 -9.02
N LEU A 94 -10.53 -8.08 -9.75
CA LEU A 94 -10.57 -6.63 -9.94
C LEU A 94 -11.85 -6.15 -10.64
N PHE A 95 -12.39 -6.91 -11.58
CA PHE A 95 -13.62 -6.54 -12.32
C PHE A 95 -14.91 -7.10 -11.69
N THR A 96 -14.84 -8.21 -10.96
CA THR A 96 -16.01 -8.83 -10.34
C THR A 96 -16.27 -8.34 -8.93
N GLU A 97 -15.22 -7.94 -8.20
CA GLU A 97 -15.29 -7.56 -6.78
C GLU A 97 -15.14 -6.05 -6.59
N PRO A 98 -16.24 -5.31 -6.33
CA PRO A 98 -16.22 -3.85 -6.28
C PRO A 98 -15.36 -3.31 -5.12
N ILE A 99 -15.24 -4.05 -4.01
CA ILE A 99 -14.39 -3.66 -2.89
C ILE A 99 -12.91 -3.74 -3.29
N ILE A 100 -12.49 -4.85 -3.93
CA ILE A 100 -11.11 -5.02 -4.40
C ILE A 100 -10.79 -3.95 -5.45
N ALA A 101 -11.71 -3.67 -6.37
CA ALA A 101 -11.58 -2.61 -7.36
C ALA A 101 -11.36 -1.23 -6.71
N ALA A 102 -12.25 -0.82 -5.81
CA ALA A 102 -12.19 0.48 -5.15
C ALA A 102 -10.91 0.64 -4.31
N VAL A 103 -10.58 -0.37 -3.49
CA VAL A 103 -9.35 -0.39 -2.68
C VAL A 103 -8.11 -0.30 -3.58
N SER A 104 -8.09 -1.07 -4.67
CA SER A 104 -6.96 -1.12 -5.60
C SER A 104 -6.74 0.20 -6.34
N ILE A 105 -7.81 0.83 -6.81
CA ILE A 105 -7.75 2.13 -7.48
C ILE A 105 -7.25 3.21 -6.52
N VAL A 106 -7.84 3.32 -5.32
CA VAL A 106 -7.42 4.34 -4.34
C VAL A 106 -5.96 4.15 -3.95
N CYS A 107 -5.59 2.93 -3.54
CA CYS A 107 -4.21 2.63 -3.16
C CYS A 107 -3.22 2.79 -4.32
N GLY A 108 -3.65 2.46 -5.53
CA GLY A 108 -2.86 2.60 -6.75
C GLY A 108 -2.60 4.05 -7.09
N ILE A 109 -3.62 4.90 -7.05
CA ILE A 109 -3.48 6.35 -7.23
C ILE A 109 -2.58 6.95 -6.15
N SER A 110 -2.75 6.56 -4.88
CA SER A 110 -1.87 7.07 -3.81
C SER A 110 -0.41 6.67 -4.00
N THR A 111 -0.17 5.46 -4.53
CA THR A 111 1.19 5.02 -4.87
C THR A 111 1.73 5.80 -6.07
N GLY A 112 0.93 5.96 -7.13
CA GLY A 112 1.26 6.79 -8.29
C GLY A 112 1.58 8.22 -7.91
N LEU A 113 0.86 8.80 -6.95
CA LEU A 113 1.12 10.14 -6.43
C LEU A 113 2.50 10.25 -5.75
N ILE A 114 2.94 9.24 -4.98
CA ILE A 114 4.32 9.23 -4.43
C ILE A 114 5.35 9.24 -5.55
N TYR A 115 5.19 8.39 -6.57
CA TYR A 115 6.10 8.35 -7.71
C TYR A 115 6.08 9.65 -8.51
N LEU A 116 4.91 10.27 -8.66
CA LEU A 116 4.80 11.59 -9.26
C LEU A 116 5.63 12.61 -8.48
N PHE A 117 5.52 12.64 -7.14
CA PHE A 117 6.35 13.49 -6.30
C PHE A 117 7.85 13.25 -6.50
N THR A 118 8.28 12.01 -6.78
CA THR A 118 9.71 11.72 -7.07
C THR A 118 10.24 12.48 -8.29
N ASP A 119 9.38 12.73 -9.27
CA ASP A 119 9.73 13.45 -10.49
C ASP A 119 9.64 14.98 -10.31
N ILE A 120 8.59 15.45 -9.62
CA ILE A 120 8.26 16.89 -9.62
C ILE A 120 8.96 17.69 -8.51
N LEU A 121 9.20 17.10 -7.32
CA LEU A 121 9.73 17.83 -6.18
C LEU A 121 11.11 18.44 -6.44
N PRO A 122 12.08 17.73 -7.06
CA PRO A 122 13.37 18.33 -7.39
C PRO A 122 13.23 19.56 -8.29
N GLY A 123 12.30 19.54 -9.24
CA GLY A 123 12.01 20.68 -10.12
C GLY A 123 11.45 21.88 -9.35
N VAL A 124 10.43 21.63 -8.52
CA VAL A 124 9.79 22.68 -7.68
C VAL A 124 10.80 23.34 -6.74
N TYR A 125 11.62 22.55 -6.05
CA TYR A 125 12.59 23.08 -5.08
C TYR A 125 13.82 23.72 -5.72
N LYS A 126 14.20 23.32 -6.93
CA LYS A 126 15.18 24.07 -7.72
C LYS A 126 14.65 25.44 -8.14
N SER A 127 13.35 25.57 -8.45
CA SER A 127 12.73 26.87 -8.72
C SER A 127 12.72 27.82 -7.52
N PHE A 128 12.86 27.29 -6.29
CA PHE A 128 13.11 28.09 -5.08
C PHE A 128 14.58 28.54 -4.93
N GLY A 129 15.47 28.18 -5.86
CA GLY A 129 16.91 28.49 -5.80
C GLY A 129 17.74 27.51 -4.96
N LEU A 130 17.19 26.37 -4.56
CA LEU A 130 17.91 25.36 -3.79
C LEU A 130 18.86 24.54 -4.66
N THR A 131 19.98 24.12 -4.08
CA THR A 131 20.93 23.20 -4.73
C THR A 131 20.30 21.83 -4.98
N SER A 132 20.84 21.05 -5.92
CA SER A 132 20.32 19.70 -6.25
C SER A 132 20.24 18.75 -5.04
N THR A 133 21.15 18.87 -4.07
CA THR A 133 21.12 18.07 -2.84
C THR A 133 20.02 18.56 -1.90
N GLN A 134 19.90 19.88 -1.71
CA GLN A 134 18.87 20.48 -0.86
C GLN A 134 17.45 20.25 -1.41
N ALA A 135 17.28 20.24 -2.74
CA ALA A 135 16.00 19.98 -3.39
C ALA A 135 15.46 18.56 -3.14
N SER A 136 16.30 17.62 -2.69
CA SER A 136 15.89 16.27 -2.29
C SER A 136 15.41 16.17 -0.84
N LEU A 137 15.81 17.08 0.06
CA LEU A 137 15.45 17.03 1.48
C LEU A 137 13.94 16.97 1.76
N PRO A 138 13.05 17.63 0.99
CA PRO A 138 11.61 17.58 1.21
C PRO A 138 10.99 16.17 1.08
N PHE A 139 11.66 15.23 0.40
CA PHE A 139 11.25 13.82 0.43
C PHE A 139 11.29 13.21 1.84
N LEU A 140 12.18 13.69 2.72
CA LEU A 140 12.22 13.25 4.11
C LEU A 140 10.92 13.62 4.83
N ALA A 141 10.34 14.79 4.58
CA ALA A 141 9.07 15.18 5.18
C ALA A 141 7.95 14.21 4.77
N LEU A 142 7.87 13.88 3.48
CA LEU A 142 6.93 12.87 2.96
C LEU A 142 7.19 11.48 3.57
N GLY A 143 8.46 11.10 3.72
CA GLY A 143 8.88 9.88 4.40
C GLY A 143 8.40 9.85 5.85
N PHE A 144 8.77 10.84 6.66
CA PHE A 144 8.42 10.93 8.09
C PHE A 144 6.92 11.09 8.37
N GLY A 145 6.11 11.38 7.35
CA GLY A 145 4.65 11.35 7.45
C GLY A 145 4.08 10.02 7.97
N PHE A 146 4.84 8.91 7.96
CA PHE A 146 4.38 7.67 8.61
C PHE A 146 4.30 7.77 10.15
N LEU A 147 5.07 8.64 10.81
CA LEU A 147 5.19 8.66 12.28
C LEU A 147 3.84 8.79 13.01
N PRO A 148 2.91 9.69 12.62
CA PRO A 148 1.61 9.79 13.26
C PRO A 148 0.72 8.56 13.08
N ASN A 149 1.00 7.69 12.10
CA ASN A 149 0.26 6.44 11.91
C ASN A 149 0.42 5.48 13.11
N ILE A 150 1.54 5.57 13.85
CA ILE A 150 1.73 4.77 15.07
C ILE A 150 0.65 5.14 16.10
N GLY A 151 0.36 6.43 16.23
CA GLY A 151 -0.69 6.94 17.10
C GLY A 151 -2.09 6.52 16.65
N THR A 152 -2.39 6.62 15.36
CA THR A 152 -3.71 6.19 14.82
C THR A 152 -3.96 4.71 15.07
N ARG A 153 -2.94 3.86 14.86
CA ARG A 153 -3.03 2.41 15.16
C ARG A 153 -3.23 2.13 16.64
N PHE A 154 -2.53 2.83 17.54
CA PHE A 154 -2.71 2.65 18.98
C PHE A 154 -4.13 3.00 19.43
N LEU A 155 -4.70 4.08 18.88
CA LEU A 155 -6.08 4.48 19.13
C LEU A 155 -7.09 3.44 18.60
N GLU A 156 -6.86 2.90 17.41
CA GLU A 156 -7.70 1.84 16.83
C GLU A 156 -7.65 0.56 17.65
N TYR A 157 -6.45 0.15 18.10
CA TYR A 157 -6.27 -1.00 18.98
C TYR A 157 -7.03 -0.82 20.30
N ARG A 158 -6.90 0.34 20.95
CA ARG A 158 -7.66 0.67 22.17
C ARG A 158 -9.17 0.64 21.96
N LYS A 159 -9.67 1.21 20.85
CA LYS A 159 -11.11 1.18 20.52
C LYS A 159 -11.58 -0.25 20.31
N THR A 160 -10.82 -1.07 19.60
CA THR A 160 -11.15 -2.47 19.33
C THR A 160 -11.15 -3.31 20.61
N ALA A 161 -10.17 -3.12 21.49
CA ALA A 161 -10.09 -3.77 22.79
C ALA A 161 -11.31 -3.43 23.67
N ARG A 162 -11.72 -2.16 23.72
CA ARG A 162 -12.92 -1.73 24.46
C ARG A 162 -14.21 -2.35 23.92
N ARG A 163 -14.33 -2.50 22.59
CA ARG A 163 -15.49 -3.17 21.98
C ARG A 163 -15.54 -4.66 22.34
N ARG A 164 -14.39 -5.34 22.28
CA ARG A 164 -14.28 -6.74 22.72
C ARG A 164 -14.66 -6.92 24.19
N GLN A 165 -14.24 -6.00 25.06
CA GLN A 165 -14.64 -6.00 26.47
C GLN A 165 -16.15 -5.80 26.68
N ARG A 166 -16.84 -5.12 25.76
CA ARG A 166 -18.29 -4.91 25.77
C ARG A 166 -19.07 -6.02 25.08
N GLY A 167 -18.41 -7.06 24.56
CA GLY A 167 -19.04 -8.12 23.77
C GLY A 167 -19.56 -7.66 22.41
N GLU A 168 -19.16 -6.48 21.93
CA GLU A 168 -19.60 -5.97 20.62
C GLU A 168 -18.82 -6.65 19.48
N PRO A 169 -19.50 -7.06 18.39
CA PRO A 169 -18.83 -7.64 17.23
C PRO A 169 -17.90 -6.62 16.56
N VAL A 170 -16.68 -7.06 16.23
CA VAL A 170 -15.69 -6.24 15.51
C VAL A 170 -15.84 -6.47 14.02
N ILE A 171 -16.56 -5.57 13.36
CA ILE A 171 -16.74 -5.60 11.90
C ILE A 171 -15.54 -4.95 11.18
N PRO A 172 -15.13 -5.45 9.98
CA PRO A 172 -14.03 -4.90 9.19
C PRO A 172 -14.18 -3.40 8.88
N GLU A 173 -15.41 -2.92 8.71
CA GLU A 173 -15.76 -1.54 8.34
C GLU A 173 -15.34 -0.52 9.41
N HIS A 174 -15.14 -0.95 10.67
CA HIS A 174 -14.63 -0.08 11.73
C HIS A 174 -13.19 0.42 11.44
N LYS A 175 -12.39 -0.36 10.70
CA LYS A 175 -11.02 0.02 10.31
C LYS A 175 -10.99 1.21 9.35
N LEU A 176 -12.05 1.40 8.54
CA LEU A 176 -12.18 2.50 7.57
C LEU A 176 -12.23 3.89 8.22
N THR A 177 -12.36 3.98 9.55
CA THR A 177 -12.28 5.24 10.28
C THR A 177 -10.97 5.99 10.00
N GLY A 178 -9.84 5.28 9.89
CA GLY A 178 -8.55 5.90 9.56
C GLY A 178 -8.55 6.50 8.15
N TYR A 179 -9.16 5.81 7.18
CA TYR A 179 -9.29 6.29 5.80
C TYR A 179 -10.16 7.55 5.70
N ILE A 180 -11.27 7.61 6.45
CA ILE A 180 -12.15 8.79 6.49
C ILE A 180 -11.45 10.01 7.07
N ILE A 181 -10.54 9.83 8.02
CA ILE A 181 -9.75 10.94 8.58
C ILE A 181 -8.62 11.34 7.63
N ALA A 182 -7.95 10.37 7.04
CA ALA A 182 -6.83 10.61 6.14
C ALA A 182 -7.24 11.29 4.83
N ALA A 183 -8.46 11.06 4.32
CA ALA A 183 -8.87 11.61 3.02
C ALA A 183 -8.96 13.15 3.01
N PRO A 184 -9.64 13.79 3.98
CA PRO A 184 -9.58 15.24 4.15
C PRO A 184 -8.17 15.78 4.36
N VAL A 185 -7.32 15.05 5.10
CA VAL A 185 -5.93 15.45 5.31
C VAL A 185 -5.14 15.47 4.00
N LEU A 186 -5.31 14.45 3.15
CA LEU A 186 -4.70 14.42 1.81
C LEU A 186 -5.17 15.59 0.95
N MET A 187 -6.48 15.84 0.92
CA MET A 187 -7.07 16.95 0.19
C MET A 187 -6.47 18.28 0.63
N ILE A 188 -6.51 18.58 1.93
CA ILE A 188 -5.96 19.83 2.50
C ILE A 188 -4.47 19.95 2.17
N ALA A 189 -3.72 18.85 2.31
CA ALA A 189 -2.29 18.84 2.03
C ALA A 189 -1.97 19.17 0.57
N LEU A 190 -2.67 18.58 -0.39
CA LEU A 190 -2.43 18.84 -1.81
C LEU A 190 -2.86 20.24 -2.23
N TRP A 191 -3.99 20.74 -1.73
CA TRP A 191 -4.42 22.13 -1.98
C TRP A 191 -3.43 23.14 -1.40
N TRP A 192 -2.97 22.91 -0.16
CA TRP A 192 -1.93 23.73 0.45
C TRP A 192 -0.64 23.69 -0.38
N PHE A 193 -0.18 22.50 -0.77
CA PHE A 193 1.02 22.38 -1.59
C PHE A 193 0.88 23.12 -2.94
N ALA A 194 -0.25 22.97 -3.63
CA ALA A 194 -0.51 23.63 -4.91
C ALA A 194 -0.40 25.18 -4.84
N TRP A 195 -0.71 25.76 -3.68
CA TRP A 195 -0.72 27.22 -3.48
C TRP A 195 0.54 27.75 -2.79
N THR A 196 1.46 26.88 -2.38
CA THR A 196 2.72 27.27 -1.74
C THR A 196 3.95 27.09 -2.63
N ILE A 197 3.77 26.58 -3.85
CA ILE A 197 4.84 26.39 -4.83
C ILE A 197 4.93 27.56 -5.82
N PRO A 198 6.15 27.91 -6.30
CA PRO A 198 6.37 28.91 -7.33
C PRO A 198 5.84 28.41 -8.69
N PRO A 199 5.44 29.32 -9.60
CA PRO A 199 5.69 30.76 -9.60
C PRO A 199 4.60 31.63 -8.94
N ALA A 200 3.45 31.06 -8.57
CA ALA A 200 2.31 31.86 -8.12
C ALA A 200 2.56 32.57 -6.77
N VAL A 201 3.37 31.97 -5.89
CA VAL A 201 3.68 32.53 -4.58
C VAL A 201 5.16 32.32 -4.23
N HIS A 202 5.81 33.39 -3.78
CA HIS A 202 7.21 33.37 -3.31
C HIS A 202 7.24 33.29 -1.77
N VAL A 203 6.74 32.18 -1.21
CA VAL A 203 6.81 31.92 0.24
C VAL A 203 8.13 31.21 0.58
N HIS A 204 8.56 31.28 1.84
CA HIS A 204 9.67 30.45 2.32
C HIS A 204 9.40 28.97 2.04
N TYR A 205 10.39 28.24 1.50
CA TYR A 205 10.25 26.84 1.06
C TYR A 205 9.69 25.90 2.14
N PHE A 206 9.89 26.20 3.43
CA PHE A 206 9.34 25.43 4.54
C PHE A 206 7.80 25.35 4.51
N ALA A 207 7.12 26.37 3.99
CA ALA A 207 5.67 26.40 3.86
C ALA A 207 5.12 25.29 2.94
N SER A 208 5.90 24.84 1.95
CA SER A 208 5.55 23.72 1.08
C SER A 208 6.05 22.37 1.61
N VAL A 209 6.94 22.34 2.60
CA VAL A 209 7.43 21.09 3.22
C VAL A 209 6.41 20.50 4.19
N VAL A 210 5.70 21.33 4.96
CA VAL A 210 4.66 20.90 5.91
C VAL A 210 3.53 20.09 5.23
N PRO A 211 2.92 20.54 4.11
CA PRO A 211 1.91 19.73 3.43
C PRO A 211 2.45 18.41 2.87
N LEU A 212 3.74 18.29 2.55
CA LEU A 212 4.34 17.00 2.14
C LEU A 212 4.34 15.99 3.28
N PHE A 213 4.57 16.42 4.52
CA PHE A 213 4.45 15.56 5.70
C PHE A 213 3.02 15.04 5.89
N LEU A 214 2.02 15.90 5.74
CA LEU A 214 0.60 15.52 5.80
C LEU A 214 0.20 14.57 4.67
N THR A 215 0.73 14.81 3.47
CA THR A 215 0.56 13.93 2.31
C THR A 215 1.14 12.53 2.58
N GLY A 216 2.34 12.47 3.14
CA GLY A 216 2.99 11.23 3.57
C GLY A 216 2.16 10.46 4.61
N PHE A 217 1.59 11.17 5.58
CA PHE A 217 0.67 10.58 6.56
C PHE A 217 -0.54 9.96 5.89
N ALA A 218 -1.25 10.71 5.05
CA ALA A 218 -2.50 10.25 4.46
C ALA A 218 -2.30 9.07 3.50
N ILE A 219 -1.27 9.11 2.63
CA ILE A 219 -0.99 8.01 1.70
C ILE A 219 -0.59 6.73 2.45
N ASN A 220 0.16 6.86 3.55
CA ASN A 220 0.52 5.72 4.38
C ASN A 220 -0.72 5.13 5.07
N GLU A 221 -1.57 5.97 5.65
CA GLU A 221 -2.79 5.55 6.34
C GLU A 221 -3.77 4.89 5.37
N PHE A 222 -3.91 5.38 4.13
CA PHE A 222 -4.69 4.73 3.07
C PHE A 222 -4.19 3.31 2.80
N GLY A 223 -2.88 3.17 2.63
CA GLY A 223 -2.24 1.89 2.40
C GLY A 223 -2.49 0.90 3.54
N ILE A 224 -2.34 1.32 4.80
CA ILE A 224 -2.53 0.45 5.97
C ILE A 224 -4.01 0.07 6.14
N VAL A 225 -4.91 1.06 6.11
CA VAL A 225 -6.33 0.86 6.39
C VAL A 225 -7.00 0.03 5.31
N LEU A 226 -6.81 0.36 4.04
CA LEU A 226 -7.53 -0.28 2.94
C LEU A 226 -7.01 -1.70 2.68
N VAL A 227 -5.69 -1.93 2.80
CA VAL A 227 -5.10 -3.29 2.75
C VAL A 227 -5.63 -4.13 3.91
N GLY A 228 -5.70 -3.57 5.13
CA GLY A 228 -6.25 -4.25 6.29
C GLY A 228 -7.75 -4.57 6.13
N TYR A 229 -8.53 -3.63 5.60
CA TYR A 229 -9.96 -3.83 5.31
C TYR A 229 -10.19 -4.92 4.27
N MET A 230 -9.38 -4.94 3.20
CA MET A 230 -9.45 -5.99 2.17
C MET A 230 -9.06 -7.36 2.73
N SER A 231 -8.00 -7.41 3.55
CA SER A 231 -7.56 -8.65 4.22
C SER A 231 -8.66 -9.26 5.07
N ASP A 232 -9.33 -8.44 5.88
CA ASP A 232 -10.39 -8.89 6.78
C ASP A 232 -11.67 -9.28 6.04
N SER A 233 -11.95 -8.64 4.89
CA SER A 233 -13.17 -8.87 4.12
C SER A 233 -13.11 -10.15 3.28
N TYR A 234 -11.91 -10.55 2.83
CA TYR A 234 -11.73 -11.68 1.90
C TYR A 234 -10.92 -12.85 2.45
N ARG A 235 -10.33 -12.77 3.66
CA ARG A 235 -9.59 -13.84 4.39
C ARG A 235 -8.87 -14.85 3.48
N SER A 236 -9.51 -15.96 3.10
CA SER A 236 -8.97 -17.02 2.25
C SER A 236 -8.56 -16.58 0.83
N TYR A 237 -9.22 -15.56 0.27
CA TYR A 237 -8.93 -14.99 -1.05
C TYR A 237 -8.08 -13.70 -0.99
N SER A 238 -7.64 -13.29 0.20
CA SER A 238 -6.85 -12.07 0.40
C SER A 238 -5.56 -12.05 -0.43
N ALA A 239 -4.89 -13.19 -0.60
CA ALA A 239 -3.67 -13.30 -1.39
C ALA A 239 -3.88 -12.92 -2.87
N SER A 240 -4.99 -13.37 -3.48
CA SER A 240 -5.32 -13.01 -4.87
C SER A 240 -5.77 -11.54 -4.98
N GLY A 241 -6.45 -11.02 -3.95
CA GLY A 241 -6.76 -9.59 -3.84
C GLY A 241 -5.51 -8.71 -3.73
N PHE A 242 -4.49 -9.15 -2.99
CA PHE A 242 -3.21 -8.45 -2.91
C PHE A 242 -2.44 -8.46 -4.22
N ALA A 243 -2.54 -9.55 -5.00
CA ALA A 243 -1.98 -9.58 -6.34
C ALA A 243 -2.67 -8.55 -7.26
N ALA A 244 -4.00 -8.44 -7.21
CA ALA A 244 -4.75 -7.45 -7.99
C ALA A 244 -4.38 -6.02 -7.60
N LEU A 245 -4.34 -5.76 -6.30
CA LEU A 245 -3.88 -4.49 -5.74
C LEU A 245 -2.44 -4.15 -6.16
N GLY A 246 -1.55 -5.14 -6.14
CA GLY A 246 -0.16 -4.99 -6.58
C GLY A 246 -0.06 -4.62 -8.05
N LEU A 247 -0.81 -5.31 -8.93
CA LEU A 247 -0.85 -5.01 -10.36
C LEU A 247 -1.31 -3.57 -10.61
N VAL A 248 -2.42 -3.14 -10.02
CA VAL A 248 -2.94 -1.77 -10.19
C VAL A 248 -1.95 -0.74 -9.65
N ARG A 249 -1.32 -1.00 -8.50
CA ARG A 249 -0.27 -0.13 -7.96
C ARG A 249 0.91 0.00 -8.93
N CYS A 250 1.40 -1.10 -9.50
CA CYS A 250 2.53 -1.06 -10.43
C CYS A 250 2.18 -0.32 -11.72
N VAL A 251 0.99 -0.58 -12.29
CA VAL A 251 0.52 0.11 -13.50
C VAL A 251 0.42 1.61 -13.25
N LEU A 252 -0.23 2.04 -12.17
CA LEU A 252 -0.37 3.46 -11.87
C LEU A 252 0.95 4.10 -11.45
N ALA A 253 1.81 3.41 -10.69
CA ALA A 253 3.15 3.90 -10.38
C ALA A 253 4.00 4.14 -11.64
N ALA A 254 3.88 3.28 -12.65
CA ALA A 254 4.55 3.46 -13.93
C ALA A 254 3.91 4.58 -14.77
N SER A 255 2.57 4.69 -14.77
CA SER A 255 1.84 5.67 -15.57
C SER A 255 2.01 7.12 -15.09
N PHE A 256 2.07 7.38 -13.79
CA PHE A 256 2.10 8.74 -13.25
C PHE A 256 3.31 9.57 -13.73
N PRO A 257 4.55 9.06 -13.67
CA PRO A 257 5.72 9.75 -14.22
C PRO A 257 5.72 9.90 -15.75
N LEU A 258 4.95 9.10 -16.49
CA LEU A 258 4.90 9.22 -17.96
C LEU A 258 4.18 10.48 -18.43
N PHE A 259 3.17 10.95 -17.69
CA PHE A 259 2.41 12.15 -18.02
C PHE A 259 2.79 13.38 -17.16
N SER A 260 3.56 13.20 -16.09
CA SER A 260 4.00 14.30 -15.20
C SER A 260 4.65 15.43 -15.98
N GLY A 261 5.61 15.12 -16.85
CA GLY A 261 6.33 16.11 -17.65
C GLY A 261 5.41 16.97 -18.51
N ARG A 262 4.47 16.34 -19.23
CA ARG A 262 3.49 17.06 -20.06
C ARG A 262 2.49 17.86 -19.23
N MET A 263 1.98 17.27 -18.16
CA MET A 263 1.04 17.94 -17.25
C MET A 263 1.67 19.20 -16.65
N PHE A 264 2.94 19.14 -16.25
CA PHE A 264 3.66 20.28 -15.68
C PHE A 264 4.06 21.31 -16.75
N SER A 265 4.38 20.92 -17.98
CA SER A 265 4.71 21.86 -19.04
C SER A 265 3.49 22.63 -19.57
N GLU A 266 2.32 21.99 -19.63
CA GLU A 266 1.11 22.62 -20.18
C GLU A 266 0.29 23.39 -19.13
N LEU A 267 0.09 22.82 -17.93
CA LEU A 267 -0.72 23.45 -16.87
C LEU A 267 0.11 24.28 -15.89
N GLY A 268 1.44 24.18 -15.95
CA GLY A 268 2.34 24.71 -14.93
C GLY A 268 2.28 23.93 -13.60
N PRO A 269 3.23 24.18 -12.68
CA PRO A 269 3.31 23.45 -11.42
C PRO A 269 2.05 23.55 -10.56
N ASN A 270 1.51 24.76 -10.40
CA ASN A 270 0.34 25.02 -9.58
C ASN A 270 -0.92 24.39 -10.18
N GLY A 271 -1.13 24.52 -11.49
CA GLY A 271 -2.27 23.93 -12.19
C GLY A 271 -2.25 22.40 -12.12
N ALA A 272 -1.10 21.78 -12.37
CA ALA A 272 -0.90 20.34 -12.24
C ALA A 272 -1.22 19.84 -10.83
N MET A 273 -0.77 20.56 -9.78
CA MET A 273 -1.08 20.19 -8.39
C MET A 273 -2.56 20.39 -8.03
N CYS A 274 -3.23 21.41 -8.58
CA CYS A 274 -4.68 21.60 -8.38
C CYS A 274 -5.51 20.44 -8.95
N VAL A 275 -5.10 19.86 -10.09
CA VAL A 275 -5.76 18.66 -10.65
C VAL A 275 -5.65 17.48 -9.69
N LEU A 276 -4.46 17.25 -9.13
CA LEU A 276 -4.23 16.19 -8.14
C LEU A 276 -4.99 16.46 -6.83
N ALA A 277 -5.07 17.71 -6.41
CA ALA A 277 -5.85 18.12 -5.25
C ALA A 277 -7.34 17.89 -5.46
N GLY A 278 -7.86 18.13 -6.68
CA GLY A 278 -9.23 17.79 -7.08
C GLY A 278 -9.50 16.28 -7.01
N LEU A 279 -8.55 15.46 -7.45
CA LEU A 279 -8.64 13.99 -7.32
C LEU A 279 -8.70 13.56 -5.85
N ALA A 280 -7.90 14.18 -4.98
CA ALA A 280 -7.95 13.92 -3.53
C ALA A 280 -9.27 14.37 -2.89
N THR A 281 -9.88 15.47 -3.36
CA THR A 281 -11.25 15.85 -2.96
C THR A 281 -12.26 14.74 -3.29
N GLY A 282 -12.10 14.06 -4.43
CA GLY A 282 -12.91 12.89 -4.79
C GLY A 282 -12.79 11.74 -3.77
N PHE A 283 -11.60 11.51 -3.20
CA PHE A 283 -11.41 10.51 -2.15
C PHE A 283 -12.12 10.87 -0.84
N CYS A 284 -12.28 12.17 -0.53
CA CYS A 284 -13.09 12.60 0.61
C CYS A 284 -14.54 12.13 0.49
N ILE A 285 -15.11 12.15 -0.72
CA ILE A 285 -16.46 11.67 -0.99
C ILE A 285 -16.52 10.14 -0.97
N LEU A 286 -15.53 9.48 -1.57
CA LEU A 286 -15.47 8.02 -1.64
C LEU A 286 -15.31 7.37 -0.25
N SER A 287 -14.61 8.03 0.68
CA SER A 287 -14.32 7.46 2.00
C SER A 287 -15.53 7.16 2.90
N PRO A 288 -16.51 8.05 3.12
CA PRO A 288 -17.73 7.72 3.84
C PRO A 288 -18.63 6.75 3.06
N VAL A 289 -18.65 6.85 1.72
CA VAL A 289 -19.43 5.93 0.87
C VAL A 289 -18.97 4.49 1.08
N LEU A 290 -17.65 4.23 1.09
CA LEU A 290 -17.11 2.90 1.33
C LEU A 290 -17.47 2.38 2.73
N ARG A 291 -17.57 3.25 3.75
CA ARG A 291 -17.95 2.84 5.11
C ARG A 291 -19.43 2.53 5.25
N ILE A 292 -20.30 3.33 4.65
CA ILE A 292 -21.76 3.15 4.76
C ILE A 292 -22.21 1.96 3.90
N TYR A 293 -21.72 1.88 2.67
CA TYR A 293 -22.12 0.83 1.73
C TYR A 293 -21.22 -0.41 1.77
N GLY A 294 -20.11 -0.37 2.51
CA GLY A 294 -19.13 -1.47 2.57
C GLY A 294 -19.74 -2.80 2.99
N GLU A 295 -20.60 -2.79 4.02
CA GLU A 295 -21.27 -4.02 4.46
C GLU A 295 -22.21 -4.58 3.38
N ARG A 296 -22.95 -3.70 2.69
CA ARG A 296 -23.86 -4.10 1.61
C ARG A 296 -23.10 -4.64 0.39
N LEU A 297 -21.99 -3.99 0.04
CA LEU A 297 -21.07 -4.42 -1.02
C LEU A 297 -20.44 -5.77 -0.67
N ARG A 298 -20.07 -5.99 0.59
CA ARG A 298 -19.49 -7.24 1.08
C ARG A 298 -20.49 -8.38 1.06
N LYS A 299 -21.74 -8.14 1.50
CA LYS A 299 -22.81 -9.16 1.46
C LYS A 299 -23.27 -9.50 0.03
N SER A 300 -23.16 -8.56 -0.90
CA SER A 300 -23.50 -8.78 -2.31
C SER A 300 -22.39 -9.50 -3.10
N SER A 301 -21.19 -9.61 -2.55
CA SER A 301 -20.05 -10.26 -3.19
C SER A 301 -20.17 -11.78 -3.08
N LYS A 302 -20.14 -12.46 -4.23
CA LYS A 302 -20.18 -13.93 -4.30
C LYS A 302 -18.96 -14.55 -3.63
N PHE A 303 -17.78 -13.94 -3.78
CA PHE A 303 -16.54 -14.45 -3.18
C PHE A 303 -16.45 -14.17 -1.69
N ALA A 304 -16.89 -13.01 -1.21
CA ALA A 304 -16.90 -12.72 0.23
C ALA A 304 -17.94 -13.57 0.98
N ALA A 305 -19.10 -13.84 0.38
CA ALA A 305 -20.10 -14.78 0.92
C ALA A 305 -19.54 -16.20 1.05
N HIS A 306 -18.89 -16.70 -0.01
CA HIS A 306 -18.26 -18.03 0.01
C HIS A 306 -17.14 -18.15 1.06
N CYS A 307 -16.42 -17.07 1.38
CA CYS A 307 -15.43 -17.08 2.47
C CYS A 307 -16.08 -17.21 3.85
N VAL A 308 -17.24 -16.57 4.06
CA VAL A 308 -17.99 -16.67 5.31
C VAL A 308 -18.50 -18.09 5.51
N ASP A 309 -18.98 -18.74 4.44
CA ASP A 309 -19.44 -20.14 4.48
C ASP A 309 -18.28 -21.10 4.79
N VAL A 310 -17.12 -20.93 4.13
CA VAL A 310 -15.93 -21.76 4.39
C VAL A 310 -15.38 -21.56 5.82
N ASP A 311 -15.42 -20.35 6.35
CA ASP A 311 -15.04 -20.11 7.75
C ASP A 311 -16.04 -20.69 8.75
N ALA A 312 -17.34 -20.66 8.43
CA ALA A 312 -18.38 -21.28 9.23
C ALA A 312 -18.16 -22.80 9.30
N ASP A 313 -17.97 -23.46 8.15
CA ASP A 313 -17.70 -24.90 8.09
C ASP A 313 -16.43 -25.29 8.87
N ASN A 314 -15.36 -24.49 8.81
CA ASN A 314 -14.13 -24.73 9.57
C ASN A 314 -14.27 -24.46 11.09
N THR A 315 -15.28 -23.70 11.54
CA THR A 315 -15.50 -23.44 12.97
C THR A 315 -16.42 -24.46 13.63
N PHE A 316 -17.33 -25.09 12.88
CA PHE A 316 -18.22 -26.13 13.41
C PHE A 316 -17.52 -27.48 13.65
N GLU A 317 -16.37 -27.75 13.03
CA GLU A 317 -15.56 -28.95 13.34
C GLU A 317 -14.77 -28.85 14.67
N ARG A 318 -14.92 -27.75 15.43
CA ARG A 318 -14.21 -27.52 16.71
C ARG A 318 -15.11 -27.52 17.97
N THR A 319 -16.36 -27.94 17.87
CA THR A 319 -17.26 -28.18 19.02
C THR A 319 -17.66 -29.63 19.09
#